data_AF-A0A3P7I751-F1
#
_entry.id   AF-A0A3P7I751-F1
#
_cell.length_a   1.000
_cell.length_b   1.000
_cell.length_c   1.000
_cell.angle_alpha   90.00
_cell.angle_beta   90.00
_cell.angle_gamma   90.00
#
_symmetry.space_group_name_H-M   'P 1'
#
loop_
_entity.id
_entity.type
_entity.pdbx_description
1 polymer ?
#
loop_
_entity_poly.entity_id
_entity_poly.type
_entity_poly.pdbx_seq_one_letter_code
_entity_poly.pdbx_strand_id
1 'polypeptide(L)'
;MKEVKNVTAKGYNAIVSACWYLNRIKYGADWKDELKRFNQSDSRYYYCDPTDFEGNDQQKALVLGGIAAIWGEMVDNTNIESRLW
;
A
#
# COMPACT_ATOMS: atom_id res chain seq x y z
N MET A 1 -0.49 9.63 3.17
CA MET A 1 0.77 9.26 3.86
C MET A 1 1.04 10.04 5.16
N LYS A 2 0.01 10.32 6.00
CA LYS A 2 0.16 11.14 7.22
C LYS A 2 1.11 10.52 8.25
N GLU A 3 0.97 9.22 8.52
CA GLU A 3 1.81 8.56 9.53
C GLU A 3 3.26 8.41 9.07
N VAL A 4 3.49 8.19 7.77
CA VAL A 4 4.85 8.17 7.20
C VAL A 4 5.54 9.51 7.42
N LYS A 5 4.84 10.64 7.19
CA LYS A 5 5.34 11.98 7.51
C LYS A 5 5.69 12.12 8.99
N ASN A 6 4.82 11.69 9.89
CA ASN A 6 5.04 11.80 11.34
C ASN A 6 6.25 10.99 11.83
N VAL A 7 6.42 9.77 11.32
CA VAL A 7 7.52 8.87 11.70
C VAL A 7 8.86 9.40 11.19
N THR A 8 8.90 9.78 9.91
CA THR A 8 10.12 10.32 9.29
C THR A 8 10.49 11.71 9.82
N ALA A 9 9.51 12.55 10.21
CA ALA A 9 9.78 13.84 10.86
C ALA A 9 10.47 13.69 12.22
N LYS A 10 10.34 12.52 12.87
CA LYS A 10 11.05 12.18 14.10
C LYS A 10 12.41 11.52 13.85
N GLY A 11 12.85 11.42 12.59
CA GLY A 11 14.14 10.84 12.20
C GLY A 11 14.16 9.31 12.15
N TYR A 12 13.00 8.64 12.17
CA TYR A 12 12.92 7.18 12.09
C TYR A 12 12.74 6.70 10.64
N ASN A 13 13.32 5.54 10.35
CA ASN A 13 13.07 4.84 9.10
C ASN A 13 11.64 4.28 9.05
N ALA A 14 11.05 4.27 7.85
CA ALA A 14 9.69 3.80 7.63
C ALA A 14 9.64 2.72 6.53
N ILE A 15 8.81 1.70 6.77
CA ILE A 15 8.36 0.71 5.79
C ILE A 15 6.85 0.85 5.68
N VAL A 16 6.33 0.92 4.46
CA VAL A 16 4.90 1.14 4.21
C VAL A 16 4.22 -0.13 3.71
N SER A 17 3.13 -0.53 4.35
CA SER A 17 2.25 -1.63 3.88
C SER A 17 0.79 -1.21 3.72
N ALA A 18 0.40 -0.04 4.24
CA ALA A 18 -1.00 0.38 4.34
C ALA A 18 -1.75 0.42 3.00
N CYS A 19 -1.07 0.72 1.90
CA CYS A 19 -1.68 0.74 0.57
C CYS A 19 -1.61 -0.59 -0.18
N TRP A 20 -0.96 -1.62 0.37
CA TRP A 20 -0.76 -2.91 -0.28
C TRP A 20 -1.31 -4.07 0.58
N TYR A 21 -2.59 -4.00 0.94
CA TYR A 21 -3.31 -5.09 1.60
C TYR A 21 -4.00 -5.97 0.56
N LEU A 22 -3.30 -7.00 0.07
CA LEU A 22 -3.76 -7.88 -1.00
C LEU A 22 -4.85 -8.86 -0.55
N ASN A 23 -5.00 -9.09 0.75
CA ASN A 23 -6.12 -9.88 1.29
C ASN A 23 -7.47 -9.16 1.13
N ARG A 24 -7.49 -7.83 0.96
CA ARG A 24 -8.72 -7.04 0.76
C ARG A 24 -9.13 -7.01 -0.71
N ILE A 25 -9.65 -8.13 -1.19
CA ILE A 25 -10.06 -8.29 -2.59
C ILE A 25 -11.21 -7.39 -3.00
N LYS A 26 -11.21 -6.97 -4.27
CA LYS A 26 -12.27 -6.20 -4.90
C LYS A 26 -12.55 -6.72 -6.30
N TYR A 27 -13.74 -6.44 -6.80
CA TYR A 27 -14.11 -6.84 -8.14
C TYR A 27 -13.40 -5.97 -9.19
N GLY A 28 -12.85 -6.62 -10.23
CA GLY A 28 -12.18 -5.95 -11.34
C GLY A 28 -10.65 -5.92 -11.22
N ALA A 29 -10.02 -5.01 -11.95
CA ALA A 29 -8.57 -4.82 -11.96
C ALA A 29 -8.12 -3.97 -10.76
N ASP A 30 -8.28 -4.51 -9.56
CA ASP A 30 -7.99 -3.85 -8.29
C ASP A 30 -6.51 -3.41 -8.13
N TRP A 31 -5.59 -4.02 -8.85
CA TRP A 31 -4.20 -3.57 -8.92
C TRP A 31 -4.03 -2.16 -9.52
N LYS A 32 -4.96 -1.74 -10.38
CA LYS A 32 -4.92 -0.50 -11.17
C LYS A 32 -5.90 0.57 -10.68
N ASP A 33 -6.86 0.21 -9.83
CA ASP A 33 -8.24 0.69 -9.94
C ASP A 33 -8.42 2.20 -10.30
N GLU A 34 -8.74 2.44 -11.58
CA GLU A 34 -9.02 3.75 -12.18
C GLU A 34 -10.52 4.15 -12.05
N LEU A 35 -11.37 3.28 -11.49
CA LEU A 35 -12.81 3.49 -11.44
C LEU A 35 -13.21 4.41 -10.29
N LYS A 36 -13.06 5.72 -10.50
CA LYS A 36 -13.62 6.80 -9.67
C LYS A 36 -15.16 6.81 -9.61
N ARG A 37 -15.85 5.90 -10.30
CA ARG A 37 -17.24 6.09 -10.71
C ARG A 37 -18.29 5.63 -9.71
N PHE A 38 -17.96 4.74 -8.76
CA PHE A 38 -18.98 4.20 -7.85
C PHE A 38 -18.59 4.01 -6.38
N ASN A 39 -17.31 3.94 -6.02
CA ASN A 39 -16.81 4.08 -4.65
C ASN A 39 -15.29 4.21 -4.70
N GLN A 40 -14.72 5.01 -3.82
CA GLN A 40 -13.27 5.19 -3.71
C GLN A 40 -12.65 3.86 -3.28
N SER A 41 -12.14 3.09 -4.24
CA SER A 41 -11.47 1.84 -3.96
C SER A 41 -10.11 2.15 -3.33
N ASP A 42 -9.92 1.76 -2.06
CA ASP A 42 -8.61 1.73 -1.37
C ASP A 42 -7.54 0.84 -2.05
N SER A 43 -7.81 0.25 -3.24
CA SER A 43 -6.91 -0.67 -3.95
C SER A 43 -6.42 0.05 -5.17
N ARG A 44 -5.41 0.90 -4.98
CA ARG A 44 -4.64 1.51 -6.07
C ARG A 44 -3.19 1.14 -5.89
N TYR A 45 -2.92 -0.17 -5.87
CA TYR A 45 -1.60 -0.72 -5.53
C TYR A 45 -0.50 -0.11 -6.39
N TYR A 46 -0.74 -0.02 -7.70
CA TYR A 46 0.22 0.53 -8.66
C TYR A 46 0.50 2.02 -8.48
N TYR A 47 -0.50 2.80 -8.05
CA TYR A 47 -0.39 4.26 -7.91
C TYR A 47 -0.03 4.70 -6.49
N CYS A 48 0.27 3.76 -5.58
CA CYS A 48 0.72 4.11 -4.26
C CYS A 48 2.17 4.60 -4.28
N ASP A 49 2.36 5.89 -4.03
CA ASP A 49 3.68 6.46 -3.77
C ASP A 49 3.88 6.65 -2.25
N PRO A 50 4.76 5.87 -1.59
CA PRO A 50 5.03 5.98 -0.16
C PRO A 50 5.72 7.28 0.24
N THR A 51 6.24 8.05 -0.74
CA THR A 51 6.90 9.34 -0.56
C THR A 51 6.03 10.54 -0.94
N ASP A 52 4.76 10.30 -1.30
CA ASP A 52 3.76 11.34 -1.59
C ASP A 52 3.22 11.96 -0.29
N PHE A 53 4.11 12.72 0.35
CA PHE A 53 3.82 13.61 1.46
C PHE A 53 4.73 14.84 1.39
N GLU A 54 4.27 15.92 2.03
CA GLU A 54 5.06 17.13 2.21
C GLU A 54 6.21 16.88 3.21
N GLY A 55 7.44 16.88 2.71
CA GLY A 55 8.68 16.66 3.46
C GLY A 55 9.89 16.95 2.57
N ASN A 56 11.05 17.22 3.20
CA ASN A 56 12.29 17.45 2.47
C ASN A 56 12.93 16.12 1.99
N ASP A 57 13.95 16.20 1.14
CA ASP A 57 14.60 15.01 0.55
C ASP A 57 15.22 14.09 1.61
N GLN A 58 15.76 14.65 2.69
CA GLN A 58 16.33 13.88 3.80
C GLN A 58 15.25 13.08 4.53
N GLN A 59 14.07 13.68 4.73
CA GLN A 59 12.93 13.03 5.36
C GLN A 59 12.36 11.93 4.45
N LYS A 60 12.27 12.17 3.14
CA LYS A 60 11.82 11.16 2.17
C LYS A 60 12.80 10.00 2.04
N ALA A 61 14.10 10.24 2.19
CA ALA A 61 15.14 9.20 2.19
C ALA A 61 15.02 8.20 3.35
N LEU A 62 14.31 8.55 4.44
CA LEU A 62 14.01 7.63 5.55
C LEU A 62 12.93 6.59 5.18
N VAL A 63 12.25 6.75 4.05
CA VAL A 63 11.31 5.74 3.54
C VAL A 63 12.11 4.68 2.79
N LEU A 64 12.25 3.51 3.41
CA LEU A 64 13.07 2.41 2.87
C LEU A 64 12.36 1.61 1.77
N GLY A 65 11.04 1.77 1.65
CA GLY A 65 10.20 1.04 0.70
C GLY A 65 8.94 0.52 1.36
N GLY A 66 8.54 -0.70 0.99
CA GLY A 66 7.27 -1.27 1.43
C GLY A 66 7.13 -2.77 1.30
N ILE A 67 6.01 -3.27 1.81
CA ILE A 67 5.65 -4.69 1.83
C ILE A 67 4.20 -4.84 1.37
N ALA A 68 3.98 -5.71 0.40
CA ALA A 68 2.66 -6.23 0.10
C ALA A 68 2.25 -7.25 1.16
N ALA A 69 1.16 -6.98 1.87
CA ALA A 69 0.67 -7.81 2.96
C ALA A 69 -0.54 -8.64 2.49
N ILE A 70 -0.47 -9.95 2.67
CA ILE A 70 -1.57 -10.87 2.46
C ILE A 70 -1.82 -11.64 3.76
N TRP A 71 -2.84 -11.23 4.49
CA TRP A 71 -3.25 -11.90 5.71
C TRP A 71 -4.07 -13.16 5.42
N GLY A 72 -3.90 -14.17 6.28
CA GLY A 72 -4.37 -15.53 6.06
C GLY A 72 -5.82 -15.81 6.44
N GLU A 73 -6.65 -14.82 6.77
CA GLU A 73 -8.02 -15.09 7.26
C GLU A 73 -8.87 -15.81 6.20
N MET A 74 -8.60 -15.55 4.92
CA MET A 74 -9.30 -16.14 3.77
C MET A 74 -8.33 -16.65 2.69
N VAL A 75 -7.05 -16.80 3.06
CA VAL A 75 -5.96 -17.15 2.14
C VAL A 75 -5.22 -18.37 2.66
N ASP A 76 -5.13 -19.39 1.82
CA ASP A 76 -4.46 -20.66 2.11
C ASP A 76 -3.80 -21.22 0.83
N ASN A 77 -3.33 -22.46 0.89
CA ASN A 77 -2.66 -23.13 -0.23
C ASN A 77 -3.55 -23.30 -1.47
N THR A 78 -4.87 -23.18 -1.35
CA THR A 78 -5.80 -23.34 -2.48
C THR A 78 -5.92 -22.09 -3.33
N ASN A 79 -5.55 -20.92 -2.80
CA ASN A 79 -5.82 -19.63 -3.44
C ASN A 79 -4.71 -18.58 -3.31
N ILE A 80 -3.60 -18.87 -2.61
CA ILE A 80 -2.52 -17.90 -2.41
C ILE A 80 -1.93 -17.40 -3.73
N GLU A 81 -1.62 -18.30 -4.66
CA GLU A 81 -0.97 -17.94 -5.94
C GLU A 81 -1.88 -17.06 -6.80
N SER A 82 -3.15 -17.44 -6.95
CA SER A 82 -4.11 -16.70 -7.79
C SER A 82 -4.57 -15.37 -7.19
N ARG A 83 -4.35 -15.16 -5.89
CA ARG A 83 -4.61 -13.87 -5.23
C ARG A 83 -3.38 -12.95 -5.25
N LEU A 84 -2.18 -13.50 -5.35
CA LEU A 84 -0.94 -12.75 -5.21
C LEU A 84 -0.41 -12.22 -6.56
N TRP A 85 -0.57 -12.98 -7.65
CA TRP A 85 0.01 -12.68 -8.97
C TRP A 85 -1.02 -12.68 -10.11
#